data_AF-A0AAJ1PT09-F1
#
_entry.id   AF-A0AAJ1PT09-F1
#
_cell.length_a   1.000
_cell.length_b   1.000
_cell.length_c   1.000
_cell.angle_alpha   90.00
_cell.angle_beta   90.00
_cell.angle_gamma   90.00
#
_symmetry.space_group_name_H-M   'P 1'
#
loop_
_entity.id
_entity.type
_entity.pdbx_description
1 polymer ?
#
loop_
_entity_poly.entity_id
_entity_poly.type
_entity_poly.pdbx_seq_one_letter_code
_entity_poly.pdbx_strand_id
1 'polypeptide(L)'
;MKNKNKFSFAMAMLFILLASALAQAADFSLEYRKNVTILPRSNQTLNIFVKNLVNEAISLNLVCESNLTISCPTKIELKANELKNLPIQVKTSTGLGIFTINFELNGEKGKIEVKVSNEPEALKDILDYYNLSLSWLEKEAGELEIPTLKQARVDLEIAHELYKRALYHETNEKLNQIRENIGKAAEYIAMEKIKEPERVEKLEWVEWLKILFLLIIIMLSILGLFHFLKKGKQTSFRGDLLKIKDIIGKAKRIEIKVSPKEKLDFKSLKKKIDSLRKVGKDTKELELAIKLAKKKYNKGLKNLAKRYLERIGDRIKEM
;
A
#
# COMPACT_ATOMS: atom_id res chain seq x y z
N MET A 1 16.14 82.11 -5.24
CA MET A 1 16.46 80.70 -4.91
C MET A 1 16.25 80.39 -3.40
N LYS A 2 15.06 80.64 -2.82
CA LYS A 2 14.81 80.37 -1.37
C LYS A 2 13.71 79.32 -1.07
N ASN A 3 13.04 78.77 -2.09
CA ASN A 3 11.89 77.87 -1.89
C ASN A 3 12.15 76.37 -2.13
N LYS A 4 13.31 75.97 -2.68
CA LYS A 4 13.58 74.53 -2.95
C LYS A 4 13.91 73.71 -1.68
N ASN A 5 14.44 74.34 -0.64
CA ASN A 5 14.86 73.61 0.57
C ASN A 5 13.70 73.26 1.52
N LYS A 6 12.59 74.02 1.49
CA LYS A 6 11.41 73.73 2.34
C LYS A 6 10.62 72.51 1.84
N PHE A 7 10.57 72.30 0.53
CA PHE A 7 9.83 71.18 -0.07
C PHE A 7 10.53 69.83 0.19
N SER A 8 11.86 69.80 0.16
CA SER A 8 12.64 68.59 0.45
C SER A 8 12.53 68.14 1.91
N PHE A 9 12.43 69.08 2.84
CA PHE A 9 12.31 68.77 4.27
C PHE A 9 10.93 68.25 4.64
N ALA A 10 9.88 68.85 4.07
CA ALA A 10 8.50 68.38 4.24
C ALA A 10 8.29 66.97 3.68
N MET A 11 8.86 66.65 2.51
CA MET A 11 8.78 65.28 1.97
C MET A 11 9.58 64.25 2.75
N ALA A 12 10.75 64.62 3.28
CA ALA A 12 11.52 63.73 4.14
C ALA A 12 10.77 63.41 5.45
N MET A 13 10.14 64.42 6.08
CA MET A 13 9.27 64.21 7.24
C MET A 13 8.06 63.34 6.91
N LEU A 14 7.43 63.55 5.75
CA LEU A 14 6.29 62.73 5.31
C LEU A 14 6.72 61.27 5.10
N PHE A 15 7.90 61.01 4.52
CA PHE A 15 8.43 59.66 4.38
C PHE A 15 8.79 59.01 5.72
N ILE A 16 9.32 59.76 6.69
CA ILE A 16 9.61 59.24 8.04
C ILE A 16 8.30 58.91 8.78
N LEU A 17 7.28 59.76 8.68
CA LEU A 17 5.95 59.51 9.24
C LEU A 17 5.22 58.35 8.55
N LEU A 18 5.39 58.20 7.23
CA LEU A 18 4.82 57.08 6.48
C LEU A 18 5.55 55.77 6.80
N ALA A 19 6.88 55.81 6.96
CA ALA A 19 7.68 54.66 7.35
C ALA A 19 7.42 54.23 8.80
N SER A 20 7.19 55.17 9.73
CA SER A 20 6.81 54.85 11.11
C SER A 20 5.36 54.38 11.22
N ALA A 21 4.45 54.88 10.37
CA ALA A 21 3.07 54.37 10.29
C ALA A 21 3.00 52.95 9.70
N LEU A 22 3.93 52.58 8.81
CA LEU A 22 4.05 51.23 8.23
C LEU A 22 4.84 50.26 9.13
N ALA A 23 5.58 50.75 10.12
CA ALA A 23 6.36 49.97 11.07
C ALA A 23 5.63 49.75 12.42
N GLN A 24 4.30 49.62 12.40
CA GLN A 24 3.62 48.89 13.48
C GLN A 24 3.99 47.41 13.33
N ALA A 25 5.23 47.07 13.71
CA ALA A 25 5.62 45.71 13.96
C ALA A 25 4.70 45.21 15.06
N ALA A 26 3.90 44.17 14.76
CA ALA A 26 3.10 43.53 15.79
C ALA A 26 4.04 43.11 16.94
N ASP A 27 3.62 43.32 18.19
CA ASP A 27 4.39 42.95 19.40
C ASP A 27 4.56 41.43 19.55
N PHE A 28 4.03 40.66 18.61
CA PHE A 28 4.10 39.21 18.54
C PHE A 28 4.29 38.71 17.10
N SER A 29 4.77 37.48 16.94
CA SER A 29 4.70 36.74 15.68
C SER A 29 3.74 35.57 15.78
N LEU A 30 3.03 35.30 14.69
CA LEU A 30 2.00 34.27 14.58
C LEU A 30 2.40 33.21 13.54
N GLU A 31 2.41 31.93 13.93
CA GLU A 31 2.68 30.80 13.02
C GLU A 31 1.59 29.73 13.15
N TYR A 32 1.01 29.31 12.03
CA TYR A 32 -0.04 28.28 12.01
C TYR A 32 -0.12 27.61 10.64
N ARG A 33 -0.76 26.43 10.61
CA ARG A 33 -1.06 25.74 9.35
C ARG A 33 -2.31 26.32 8.72
N LYS A 34 -2.18 26.79 7.48
CA LYS A 34 -3.29 27.35 6.69
C LYS A 34 -4.27 26.29 6.23
N ASN A 35 -3.81 25.07 5.92
CA ASN A 35 -4.64 23.99 5.40
C ASN A 35 -4.47 22.75 6.28
N VAL A 36 -5.57 22.15 6.70
CA VAL A 36 -5.58 20.94 7.53
C VAL A 36 -6.69 20.01 7.03
N THR A 37 -6.41 18.71 6.98
CA THR A 37 -7.45 17.70 6.74
C THR A 37 -7.76 16.99 8.05
N ILE A 38 -9.03 16.71 8.34
CA ILE A 38 -9.45 16.01 9.57
C ILE A 38 -10.52 14.95 9.25
N LEU A 39 -10.65 13.97 10.14
CA LEU A 39 -11.65 12.91 10.01
C LEU A 39 -13.06 13.43 10.33
N PRO A 40 -14.11 12.92 9.67
CA PRO A 40 -15.47 13.13 10.12
C PRO A 40 -15.69 12.47 11.49
N ARG A 41 -16.62 13.01 12.29
CA ARG A 41 -16.98 12.46 13.62
C ARG A 41 -15.78 12.36 14.58
N SER A 42 -14.82 13.27 14.46
CA SER A 42 -13.60 13.25 15.24
C SER A 42 -13.39 14.55 16.02
N ASN A 43 -12.57 14.45 17.08
CA ASN A 43 -12.08 15.58 17.84
C ASN A 43 -10.59 15.73 17.52
N GLN A 44 -10.20 16.89 17.00
CA GLN A 44 -8.82 17.20 16.61
C GLN A 44 -8.38 18.50 17.25
N THR A 45 -7.08 18.62 17.52
CA THR A 45 -6.49 19.85 18.05
C THR A 45 -5.60 20.47 16.99
N LEU A 46 -5.92 21.70 16.60
CA LEU A 46 -5.08 22.53 15.74
C LEU A 46 -4.20 23.42 16.62
N ASN A 47 -2.94 23.60 16.23
CA ASN A 47 -1.98 24.38 17.00
C ASN A 47 -1.70 25.69 16.28
N ILE A 48 -1.84 26.80 17.01
CA ILE A 48 -1.36 28.12 16.63
C ILE A 48 -0.19 28.46 17.55
N PHE A 49 0.94 28.87 16.99
CA PHE A 49 2.10 29.29 17.75
C PHE A 49 2.18 30.81 17.76
N VAL A 50 2.31 31.37 18.96
CA VAL A 50 2.47 32.81 19.15
C VAL A 50 3.74 33.06 19.92
N LYS A 51 4.60 33.92 19.39
CA LYS A 51 5.83 34.35 20.04
C LYS A 51 5.71 35.80 20.44
N ASN A 52 5.94 36.11 21.71
CA ASN A 52 6.11 37.48 22.14
C ASN A 52 7.45 38.02 21.62
N LEU A 53 7.44 39.16 20.92
CA LEU A 53 8.63 39.80 20.37
C LEU A 53 9.14 40.96 21.24
N VAL A 54 8.39 41.33 22.28
CA VAL A 54 8.75 42.39 23.23
C VAL A 54 9.33 41.81 24.53
N ASN A 55 10.18 42.60 25.18
CA ASN A 55 10.84 42.24 26.44
C ASN A 55 9.96 42.44 27.68
N GLU A 56 8.65 42.46 27.51
CA GLU A 56 7.66 42.61 28.58
C GLU A 56 6.50 41.64 28.39
N ALA A 57 5.69 41.45 29.44
CA ALA A 57 4.55 40.55 29.36
C ALA A 57 3.40 41.21 28.57
N ILE A 58 2.79 40.46 27.66
CA ILE A 58 1.66 40.92 26.85
C ILE A 58 0.42 40.04 27.08
N SER A 59 -0.76 40.65 26.95
CA SER A 59 -2.04 39.95 26.99
C SER A 59 -2.70 40.10 25.62
N LEU A 60 -2.98 38.95 24.98
CA LEU A 60 -3.62 38.90 23.68
C LEU A 60 -5.03 38.31 23.80
N ASN A 61 -5.95 38.83 23.01
CA ASN A 61 -7.30 38.30 22.88
C ASN A 61 -7.42 37.53 21.58
N LEU A 62 -7.89 36.28 21.65
CA LEU A 62 -8.15 35.42 20.51
C LEU A 62 -9.65 35.17 20.37
N VAL A 63 -10.17 35.50 19.20
CA VAL A 63 -11.55 35.20 18.80
C VAL A 63 -11.49 34.18 17.68
N CYS A 64 -12.32 33.14 17.72
CA CYS A 64 -12.39 32.15 16.66
C CYS A 64 -13.84 31.98 16.20
N GLU A 65 -14.03 31.90 14.89
CA GLU A 65 -15.33 31.73 14.25
C GLU A 65 -15.25 30.59 13.22
N SER A 66 -16.22 29.68 13.26
CA SER A 66 -16.32 28.61 12.28
C SER A 66 -17.73 28.05 12.20
N ASN A 67 -18.05 27.44 11.06
CA ASN A 67 -19.22 26.58 10.90
C ASN A 67 -19.01 25.20 11.55
N LEU A 68 -17.78 24.87 11.96
CA LEU A 68 -17.50 23.70 12.79
C LEU A 68 -17.64 24.05 14.27
N THR A 69 -17.95 23.04 15.09
CA THR A 69 -17.91 23.22 16.55
C THR A 69 -16.45 23.33 16.99
N ILE A 70 -16.04 24.54 17.39
CA ILE A 70 -14.67 24.82 17.83
C ILE A 70 -14.63 25.32 19.27
N SER A 71 -13.51 25.11 19.95
CA SER A 71 -13.18 25.68 21.26
C SER A 71 -11.76 26.21 21.22
N CYS A 72 -11.59 27.50 21.52
CA CYS A 72 -10.28 28.14 21.55
C CYS A 72 -10.10 29.00 22.82
N PRO A 73 -8.86 29.18 23.30
CA PRO A 73 -8.58 30.04 24.44
C PRO A 73 -8.84 31.51 24.07
N THR A 74 -9.59 32.25 24.88
CA THR A 74 -10.00 33.62 24.57
C THR A 74 -9.00 34.68 25.01
N LYS A 75 -8.32 34.45 26.15
CA LYS A 75 -7.30 35.36 26.69
C LYS A 75 -5.99 34.62 26.88
N ILE A 76 -4.92 35.18 26.36
CA ILE A 76 -3.60 34.56 26.31
C ILE A 76 -2.59 35.51 26.93
N GLU A 77 -1.97 35.08 28.03
CA GLU A 77 -0.85 35.79 28.63
C GLU A 77 0.46 35.17 28.14
N LEU A 78 1.38 36.02 27.66
CA LEU A 78 2.70 35.67 27.19
C LEU A 78 3.75 36.46 27.98
N LYS A 79 4.74 35.75 28.54
CA LYS A 79 5.92 36.37 29.13
C LYS A 79 6.83 36.93 28.06
N ALA A 80 7.76 37.80 28.46
CA ALA A 80 8.79 38.35 27.58
C ALA A 80 9.49 37.23 26.79
N ASN A 81 9.56 37.38 25.46
CA ASN A 81 10.18 36.42 24.53
C ASN A 81 9.62 34.97 24.56
N GLU A 82 8.44 34.73 25.16
CA GLU A 82 7.84 33.41 25.23
C GLU A 82 7.24 32.98 23.89
N LEU A 83 7.50 31.73 23.49
CA LEU A 83 6.76 31.02 22.44
C LEU A 83 5.71 30.12 23.10
N LYS A 84 4.45 30.28 22.73
CA LYS A 84 3.33 29.51 23.30
C LYS A 84 2.52 28.83 22.22
N ASN A 85 2.12 27.59 22.47
CA ASN A 85 1.16 26.86 21.65
C ASN A 85 -0.26 27.12 22.17
N LEU A 86 -1.15 27.51 21.25
CA LEU A 86 -2.56 27.77 21.48
C LEU A 86 -3.39 26.68 20.79
N PRO A 87 -3.92 25.71 21.57
CA PRO A 87 -4.71 24.63 21.01
C PRO A 87 -6.13 25.10 20.67
N ILE A 88 -6.55 24.93 19.42
CA ILE A 88 -7.94 25.05 18.97
C ILE A 88 -8.50 23.65 18.83
N GLN A 89 -9.46 23.29 19.68
CA GLN A 89 -10.17 22.03 19.56
C GLN A 89 -11.27 22.16 18.50
N VAL A 90 -11.31 21.21 17.58
CA VAL A 90 -12.28 21.13 16.49
C VAL A 90 -13.03 19.81 16.63
N LYS A 91 -14.36 19.88 16.74
CA LYS A 91 -15.25 18.73 16.72
C LYS A 91 -16.03 18.71 15.42
N THR A 92 -15.93 17.59 14.68
CA THR A 92 -16.71 17.40 13.45
C THR A 92 -17.91 16.50 13.74
N SER A 93 -19.13 16.97 13.48
CA SER A 93 -20.33 16.21 13.84
C SER A 93 -20.74 15.18 12.77
N THR A 94 -20.57 15.45 11.47
CA THR A 94 -20.84 14.48 10.38
C THR A 94 -20.53 14.98 8.96
N GLY A 95 -20.36 16.29 8.74
CA GLY A 95 -20.24 16.85 7.39
C GLY A 95 -18.87 16.63 6.76
N LEU A 96 -18.83 16.00 5.59
CA LEU A 96 -17.68 16.04 4.68
C LEU A 96 -17.68 17.38 3.94
N GLY A 97 -16.51 17.95 3.68
CA GLY A 97 -16.41 19.20 2.95
C GLY A 97 -15.22 20.05 3.38
N ILE A 98 -15.16 21.26 2.85
CA ILE A 98 -14.16 22.27 3.22
C ILE A 98 -14.86 23.29 4.11
N PHE A 99 -14.29 23.49 5.29
CA PHE A 99 -14.74 24.45 6.27
C PHE A 99 -13.63 25.48 6.49
N THR A 100 -14.00 26.62 7.05
CA THR A 100 -13.04 27.65 7.41
C THR A 100 -13.15 27.94 8.90
N ILE A 101 -12.01 28.02 9.56
CA ILE A 101 -11.86 28.60 10.88
C ILE A 101 -11.19 29.96 10.66
N ASN A 102 -11.95 31.04 10.88
CA ASN A 102 -11.41 32.37 10.95
C ASN A 102 -11.01 32.63 12.39
N PHE A 103 -9.89 33.30 12.61
CA PHE A 103 -9.52 33.75 13.94
C PHE A 103 -8.90 35.13 13.90
N GLU A 104 -9.03 35.86 15.01
CA GLU A 104 -8.47 37.19 15.18
C GLU A 104 -7.70 37.24 16.49
N LEU A 105 -6.42 37.59 16.42
CA LEU A 105 -5.53 37.74 17.56
C LEU A 105 -5.12 39.21 17.68
N ASN A 106 -5.74 39.93 18.62
CA ASN A 106 -5.50 41.36 18.88
C ASN A 106 -5.51 42.25 17.61
N GLY A 107 -6.46 41.99 16.70
CA GLY A 107 -6.62 42.69 15.42
C GLY A 107 -5.95 42.01 14.21
N GLU A 108 -5.03 41.06 14.42
CA GLU A 108 -4.43 40.28 13.34
C GLU A 108 -5.34 39.12 12.94
N LYS A 109 -5.75 39.07 11.67
CA LYS A 109 -6.69 38.06 11.15
C LYS A 109 -5.94 36.88 10.54
N GLY A 110 -6.37 35.67 10.91
CA GLY A 110 -5.90 34.41 10.33
C GLY A 110 -7.05 33.55 9.81
N LYS A 111 -6.71 32.65 8.88
CA LYS A 111 -7.65 31.73 8.24
C LYS A 111 -7.04 30.33 8.16
N ILE A 112 -7.76 29.34 8.68
CA ILE A 112 -7.44 27.91 8.53
C ILE A 112 -8.54 27.24 7.71
N GLU A 113 -8.18 26.66 6.57
CA GLU A 113 -9.05 25.81 5.77
C GLU A 113 -8.97 24.36 6.29
N VAL A 114 -10.13 23.83 6.67
CA VAL A 114 -10.29 22.51 7.27
C VAL A 114 -11.06 21.61 6.30
N LYS A 115 -10.37 20.68 5.66
CA LYS A 115 -10.97 19.65 4.81
C LYS A 115 -11.40 18.46 5.67
N VAL A 116 -12.69 18.27 5.89
CA VAL A 116 -13.23 17.08 6.55
C VAL A 116 -13.40 15.99 5.50
N SER A 117 -12.60 14.93 5.59
CA SER A 117 -12.51 13.86 4.59
C SER A 117 -12.29 12.51 5.26
N ASN A 118 -12.74 11.43 4.62
CA ASN A 118 -12.38 10.05 4.97
C ASN A 118 -10.99 9.65 4.42
N GLU A 119 -10.34 10.53 3.66
CA GLU A 119 -8.99 10.35 3.13
C GLU A 119 -7.95 9.92 4.18
N PRO A 120 -7.92 10.45 5.42
CA PRO A 120 -6.99 9.96 6.43
C PRO A 120 -7.23 8.49 6.81
N GLU A 121 -8.48 8.05 6.93
CA GLU A 121 -8.80 6.66 7.29
C GLU A 121 -8.38 5.72 6.16
N ALA A 122 -8.71 6.08 4.91
CA ALA A 122 -8.27 5.32 3.75
C ALA A 122 -6.74 5.28 3.63
N LEU A 123 -6.04 6.38 3.92
CA LEU A 123 -4.57 6.41 3.91
C LEU A 123 -3.98 5.51 5.00
N LYS A 124 -4.58 5.51 6.21
CA LYS A 124 -4.17 4.63 7.29
C LYS A 124 -4.29 3.16 6.87
N ASP A 125 -5.42 2.76 6.32
CA ASP A 125 -5.65 1.39 5.86
C ASP A 125 -4.63 0.97 4.80
N ILE A 126 -4.26 1.89 3.90
CA ILE A 126 -3.24 1.63 2.88
C ILE A 126 -1.85 1.48 3.51
N LEU A 127 -1.49 2.33 4.48
CA LEU A 127 -0.21 2.23 5.20
C LEU A 127 -0.13 0.90 5.96
N ASP A 128 -1.19 0.51 6.66
CA ASP A 128 -1.27 -0.74 7.40
C ASP A 128 -1.15 -1.96 6.44
N TYR A 129 -1.81 -1.88 5.27
CA TYR A 129 -1.68 -2.89 4.21
C TYR A 129 -0.24 -3.02 3.69
N TYR A 130 0.45 -1.90 3.45
CA TYR A 130 1.84 -1.93 2.98
C TYR A 130 2.80 -2.41 4.07
N ASN A 131 2.56 -2.06 5.33
CA ASN A 131 3.33 -2.59 6.46
C ASN A 131 3.25 -4.11 6.51
N LEU A 132 2.03 -4.67 6.43
CA LEU A 132 1.81 -6.12 6.39
C LEU A 132 2.49 -6.75 5.16
N SER A 133 2.38 -6.10 4.00
CA SER A 133 3.00 -6.58 2.76
C SER A 133 4.51 -6.65 2.87
N LEU A 134 5.15 -5.62 3.43
CA LEU A 134 6.60 -5.59 3.64
C LEU A 134 7.06 -6.64 4.64
N SER A 135 6.37 -6.79 5.78
CA SER A 135 6.72 -7.83 6.76
C SER A 135 6.62 -9.24 6.18
N TRP A 136 5.64 -9.48 5.28
CA TRP A 136 5.59 -10.74 4.55
C TRP A 136 6.75 -10.91 3.57
N LEU A 137 7.11 -9.87 2.80
CA LEU A 137 8.23 -9.92 1.86
C LEU A 137 9.58 -10.09 2.56
N GLU A 138 9.80 -9.45 3.70
CA GLU A 138 11.00 -9.61 4.53
C GLU A 138 11.13 -11.06 5.02
N LYS A 139 10.02 -11.65 5.48
CA LYS A 139 9.99 -13.07 5.85
C LYS A 139 10.31 -13.98 4.67
N GLU A 140 9.79 -13.66 3.47
CA GLU A 140 10.04 -14.46 2.27
C GLU A 140 11.42 -14.26 1.65
N ALA A 141 12.04 -13.11 1.86
CA ALA A 141 13.41 -12.83 1.47
C ALA A 141 14.42 -13.61 2.34
N GLY A 142 14.10 -13.84 3.61
CA GLY A 142 15.00 -14.50 4.55
C GLY A 142 16.28 -13.68 4.72
N GLU A 143 17.43 -14.25 4.36
CA GLU A 143 18.73 -13.59 4.43
C GLU A 143 19.08 -12.77 3.17
N LEU A 144 18.22 -12.80 2.14
CA LEU A 144 18.49 -12.06 0.90
C LEU A 144 18.50 -10.56 1.14
N GLU A 145 19.64 -9.93 0.82
CA GLU A 145 19.74 -8.48 0.85
C GLU A 145 19.08 -7.87 -0.39
N ILE A 146 17.90 -7.27 -0.20
CA ILE A 146 17.14 -6.64 -1.27
C ILE A 146 17.07 -5.12 -1.03
N PRO A 147 17.87 -4.30 -1.73
CA PRO A 147 17.92 -2.85 -1.51
C PRO A 147 16.56 -2.16 -1.64
N THR A 148 15.74 -2.58 -2.60
CA THR A 148 14.39 -2.03 -2.79
C THR A 148 13.44 -2.35 -1.64
N LEU A 149 13.62 -3.50 -0.97
CA LEU A 149 12.83 -3.87 0.20
C LEU A 149 13.20 -2.98 1.40
N LYS A 150 14.51 -2.78 1.63
CA LYS A 150 15.02 -1.84 2.66
C LYS A 150 14.52 -0.41 2.40
N GLN A 151 14.58 0.05 1.14
CA GLN A 151 14.09 1.39 0.79
C GLN A 151 12.58 1.53 1.01
N ALA A 152 11.78 0.53 0.63
CA ALA A 152 10.34 0.56 0.85
C ALA A 152 9.97 0.66 2.35
N ARG A 153 10.76 0.03 3.23
CA ARG A 153 10.58 0.13 4.69
C ARG A 153 10.82 1.56 5.18
N VAL A 154 11.91 2.18 4.76
CA VAL A 154 12.23 3.59 5.08
C VAL A 154 11.14 4.53 4.57
N ASP A 155 10.71 4.36 3.30
CA ASP A 155 9.66 5.19 2.71
C ASP A 155 8.34 5.05 3.48
N LEU A 156 8.00 3.83 3.93
CA LEU A 156 6.81 3.57 4.73
C LEU A 156 6.88 4.23 6.12
N GLU A 157 8.03 4.18 6.78
CA GLU A 157 8.25 4.88 8.06
C GLU A 157 8.09 6.40 7.91
N ILE A 158 8.68 6.98 6.86
CA ILE A 158 8.51 8.39 6.52
C ILE A 158 7.01 8.70 6.30
N ALA A 159 6.30 7.86 5.55
CA ALA A 159 4.87 8.05 5.28
C ALA A 159 4.01 7.98 6.55
N HIS A 160 4.34 7.09 7.50
CA HIS A 160 3.71 7.03 8.81
C HIS A 160 3.97 8.29 9.64
N GLU A 161 5.20 8.83 9.62
CA GLU A 161 5.50 10.08 10.33
C GLU A 161 4.78 11.29 9.72
N LEU A 162 4.72 11.38 8.39
CA LEU A 162 3.90 12.38 7.69
C LEU A 162 2.42 12.26 8.08
N TYR A 163 1.91 11.02 8.14
CA TYR A 163 0.53 10.74 8.52
C TYR A 163 0.23 11.19 9.96
N LYS A 164 1.11 10.85 10.92
CA LYS A 164 0.99 11.28 12.33
C LYS A 164 0.97 12.81 12.47
N ARG A 165 1.69 13.52 11.59
CA ARG A 165 1.73 14.99 11.52
C ARG A 165 0.57 15.58 10.72
N ALA A 166 -0.43 14.79 10.33
CA ALA A 166 -1.57 15.22 9.51
C ALA A 166 -1.17 15.81 8.13
N LEU A 167 -0.04 15.37 7.56
CA LEU A 167 0.46 15.74 6.23
C LEU A 167 0.00 14.71 5.18
N TYR A 168 -1.32 14.59 5.02
CA TYR A 168 -1.94 13.48 4.27
C TYR A 168 -1.68 13.51 2.77
N HIS A 169 -1.52 14.70 2.18
CA HIS A 169 -1.19 14.84 0.78
C HIS A 169 0.20 14.29 0.50
N GLU A 170 1.17 14.70 1.31
CA GLU A 170 2.56 14.25 1.25
C GLU A 170 2.68 12.75 1.56
N THR A 171 1.88 12.24 2.51
CA THR A 171 1.74 10.79 2.74
C THR A 171 1.28 10.09 1.46
N ASN A 172 0.23 10.59 0.81
CA ASN A 172 -0.33 9.98 -0.40
C ASN A 172 0.68 9.96 -1.56
N GLU A 173 1.48 11.02 -1.72
CA GLU A 173 2.55 11.03 -2.74
C GLU A 173 3.59 9.92 -2.51
N LYS A 174 3.95 9.64 -1.25
CA LYS A 174 4.91 8.58 -0.88
C LYS A 174 4.37 7.19 -1.13
N LEU A 175 3.04 6.99 -1.10
CA LEU A 175 2.43 5.68 -1.38
C LEU A 175 2.78 5.12 -2.76
N ASN A 176 3.04 5.98 -3.76
CA ASN A 176 3.44 5.51 -5.09
C ASN A 176 4.86 4.93 -5.08
N GLN A 177 5.80 5.59 -4.40
CA GLN A 177 7.18 5.11 -4.25
C GLN A 177 7.23 3.80 -3.47
N ILE A 178 6.49 3.73 -2.35
CA ILE A 178 6.35 2.51 -1.54
C ILE A 178 5.83 1.36 -2.40
N ARG A 179 4.75 1.60 -3.17
CA ARG A 179 4.16 0.58 -4.06
C ARG A 179 5.15 0.07 -5.09
N GLU A 180 5.89 0.97 -5.72
CA GLU A 180 6.88 0.63 -6.74
C GLU A 180 8.01 -0.22 -6.14
N ASN A 181 8.55 0.19 -5.00
CA ASN A 181 9.63 -0.52 -4.32
C ASN A 181 9.19 -1.91 -3.81
N ILE A 182 7.98 -2.03 -3.24
CA ILE A 182 7.35 -3.31 -2.89
C ILE A 182 7.22 -4.21 -4.13
N GLY A 183 6.76 -3.65 -5.26
CA GLY A 183 6.61 -4.39 -6.51
C GLY A 183 7.94 -4.96 -7.00
N LYS A 184 8.99 -4.13 -7.07
CA LYS A 184 10.34 -4.55 -7.47
C LYS A 184 10.93 -5.60 -6.53
N ALA A 185 10.76 -5.43 -5.21
CA ALA A 185 11.23 -6.40 -4.22
C ALA A 185 10.54 -7.76 -4.39
N ALA A 186 9.21 -7.76 -4.59
CA ALA A 186 8.45 -8.99 -4.80
C ALA A 186 8.86 -9.72 -6.09
N GLU A 187 9.12 -8.97 -7.18
CA GLU A 187 9.62 -9.53 -8.43
C GLU A 187 11.00 -10.17 -8.25
N TYR A 188 11.91 -9.50 -7.53
CA TYR A 188 13.24 -10.02 -7.24
C TYR A 188 13.18 -11.33 -6.43
N ILE A 189 12.42 -11.37 -5.33
CA ILE A 189 12.24 -12.58 -4.51
C ILE A 189 11.69 -13.73 -5.37
N ALA A 190 10.71 -13.44 -6.23
CA ALA A 190 10.13 -14.44 -7.11
C ALA A 190 11.15 -15.00 -8.11
N MET A 191 12.00 -14.14 -8.69
CA MET A 191 13.06 -14.59 -9.61
C MET A 191 14.11 -15.45 -8.91
N GLU A 192 14.52 -15.09 -7.70
CA GLU A 192 15.55 -15.83 -6.98
C GLU A 192 15.06 -17.20 -6.51
N LYS A 193 13.80 -17.30 -6.07
CA LYS A 193 13.15 -18.60 -5.77
C LYS A 193 12.97 -19.50 -7.00
N ILE A 194 12.97 -18.96 -8.20
CA ILE A 194 12.95 -19.76 -9.45
C ILE A 194 14.36 -20.26 -9.80
N LYS A 195 15.41 -19.53 -9.40
CA LYS A 195 16.81 -19.90 -9.66
C LYS A 195 17.37 -20.90 -8.67
N GLU A 196 16.85 -20.97 -7.45
CA GLU A 196 17.05 -22.17 -6.64
C GLU A 196 16.34 -23.32 -7.36
N PRO A 197 17.03 -24.25 -8.06
CA PRO A 197 16.37 -25.49 -8.38
C PRO A 197 15.87 -26.02 -7.04
N GLU A 198 14.61 -26.49 -6.98
CA GLU A 198 14.19 -27.33 -5.88
C GLU A 198 15.38 -28.21 -5.55
N ARG A 199 15.93 -28.12 -4.34
CA ARG A 199 16.71 -29.21 -3.79
C ARG A 199 15.73 -30.36 -3.68
N VAL A 200 15.39 -30.96 -4.82
CA VAL A 200 15.07 -32.35 -4.92
C VAL A 200 16.33 -32.94 -4.30
N GLU A 201 16.24 -33.31 -3.02
CA GLU A 201 17.15 -34.29 -2.46
C GLU A 201 17.31 -35.31 -3.57
N LYS A 202 18.49 -35.34 -4.20
CA LYS A 202 18.81 -36.40 -5.13
C LYS A 202 18.76 -37.63 -4.26
N LEU A 203 17.59 -38.26 -4.17
CA LEU A 203 17.44 -39.58 -3.58
C LEU A 203 18.31 -40.45 -4.47
N GLU A 204 19.55 -40.67 -4.06
CA GLU A 204 20.50 -41.61 -4.68
C GLU A 204 19.85 -42.99 -4.85
N TRP A 205 18.82 -43.29 -4.06
CA TRP A 205 17.91 -44.41 -4.20
C TRP A 205 17.26 -44.55 -5.58
N VAL A 206 16.97 -43.46 -6.30
CA VAL A 206 16.37 -43.53 -7.64
C VAL A 206 17.40 -44.00 -8.68
N GLU A 207 18.66 -43.61 -8.54
CA GLU A 207 19.74 -44.15 -9.38
C GLU A 207 20.04 -45.61 -9.02
N TRP A 208 20.05 -45.95 -7.73
CA TRP A 208 20.13 -47.34 -7.27
C TRP A 208 18.96 -48.20 -7.76
N LEU A 209 17.73 -47.68 -7.78
CA LEU A 209 16.55 -48.37 -8.32
C LEU A 209 16.69 -48.60 -9.82
N LYS A 210 17.25 -47.65 -10.58
CA LYS A 210 17.53 -47.84 -12.01
C LYS A 210 18.56 -48.94 -12.22
N ILE A 211 19.65 -48.96 -11.43
CA ILE A 211 20.68 -50.01 -11.50
C ILE A 211 20.09 -51.37 -11.13
N LEU A 212 19.30 -51.44 -10.05
CA LEU A 212 18.63 -52.67 -9.60
C LEU A 212 17.65 -53.19 -10.65
N PHE A 213 16.86 -52.31 -11.27
CA PHE A 213 15.92 -52.67 -12.33
C PHE A 213 16.65 -53.19 -13.58
N LEU A 214 17.79 -52.59 -13.93
CA LEU A 214 18.62 -53.03 -15.05
C LEU A 214 19.24 -54.41 -14.78
N LEU A 215 19.70 -54.65 -13.54
CA LEU A 215 20.16 -55.98 -13.10
C LEU A 215 19.04 -57.03 -13.17
N ILE A 216 17.82 -56.69 -12.75
CA ILE A 216 16.66 -57.59 -12.86
C ILE A 216 16.35 -57.93 -14.32
N ILE A 217 16.39 -56.95 -15.23
CA ILE A 217 16.18 -57.19 -16.67
C ILE A 217 17.28 -58.11 -17.24
N ILE A 218 18.54 -57.90 -16.87
CA ILE A 218 19.64 -58.77 -17.31
C ILE A 218 19.43 -60.19 -16.79
N MET A 219 19.08 -60.34 -15.51
CA MET A 219 18.82 -61.63 -14.87
C MET A 219 17.65 -62.37 -15.54
N LEU A 220 16.55 -61.66 -15.82
CA LEU A 220 15.40 -62.19 -16.57
C LEU A 220 15.75 -62.54 -18.02
N SER A 221 16.63 -61.77 -18.66
CA SER A 221 17.10 -62.05 -20.02
C SER A 221 17.96 -63.31 -20.07
N ILE A 222 18.85 -63.50 -19.08
CA ILE A 222 19.67 -64.72 -18.94
C ILE A 222 18.78 -65.93 -18.64
N LEU A 223 17.83 -65.81 -17.71
CA LEU A 223 16.84 -66.85 -17.41
C LEU A 223 15.96 -67.19 -18.63
N GLY A 224 15.54 -66.17 -19.38
CA GLY A 224 14.80 -66.33 -20.63
C GLY A 224 15.62 -67.06 -21.69
N LEU A 225 16.90 -66.71 -21.85
CA LEU A 225 17.83 -67.39 -22.76
C LEU A 225 18.06 -68.84 -22.35
N PHE A 226 18.20 -69.10 -21.04
CA PHE A 226 18.40 -70.44 -20.48
C PHE A 226 17.15 -71.32 -20.68
N HIS A 227 15.96 -70.74 -20.49
CA HIS A 227 14.71 -71.43 -20.74
C HIS A 227 14.44 -71.64 -22.24
N PHE A 228 14.89 -70.73 -23.10
CA PHE A 228 14.80 -70.83 -24.56
C PHE A 228 15.75 -71.90 -25.12
N LEU A 229 16.97 -72.01 -24.60
CA LEU A 229 17.92 -73.07 -24.93
C LEU A 229 17.44 -74.45 -24.45
N LYS A 230 16.73 -74.52 -23.31
CA LYS A 230 16.22 -75.78 -22.74
C LYS A 230 14.93 -76.30 -23.39
N LYS A 231 14.16 -75.45 -24.06
CA LYS A 231 12.99 -75.84 -24.86
C LYS A 231 13.22 -75.45 -26.31
N GLY A 232 13.90 -76.32 -27.05
CA GLY A 232 14.08 -76.21 -28.50
C GLY A 232 12.76 -76.24 -29.26
N LYS A 233 12.08 -75.09 -29.33
CA LYS A 233 10.95 -74.85 -30.23
C LYS A 233 11.05 -73.43 -30.78
N GLN A 234 11.19 -73.34 -32.09
CA GLN A 234 11.00 -72.12 -32.87
C GLN A 234 9.60 -71.56 -32.60
N THR A 235 9.51 -70.53 -31.78
CA THR A 235 8.35 -69.64 -31.76
C THR A 235 8.77 -68.28 -32.27
N SER A 236 8.08 -67.82 -33.31
CA SER A 236 8.44 -66.64 -34.09
C SER A 236 8.46 -65.37 -33.24
N PHE A 237 9.66 -64.85 -33.01
CA PHE A 237 9.97 -63.57 -32.34
C PHE A 237 9.22 -62.35 -32.93
N ARG A 238 8.64 -62.49 -34.13
CA ARG A 238 7.84 -61.46 -34.81
C ARG A 238 6.50 -61.15 -34.13
N GLY A 239 5.88 -62.11 -33.43
CA GLY A 239 4.56 -61.92 -32.82
C GLY A 239 4.59 -61.03 -31.56
N ASP A 240 5.60 -61.19 -30.72
CA ASP A 240 5.70 -60.45 -29.45
C ASP A 240 6.28 -59.04 -29.64
N LEU A 241 7.13 -58.81 -30.64
CA LEU A 241 7.57 -57.47 -31.05
C LEU A 241 6.41 -56.60 -31.57
N LEU A 242 5.42 -57.20 -32.24
CA LEU A 242 4.22 -56.49 -32.69
C LEU A 242 3.33 -56.07 -31.51
N LYS A 243 3.23 -56.90 -30.45
CA LYS A 243 2.53 -56.52 -29.21
C LYS A 243 3.25 -55.38 -28.47
N ILE A 244 4.59 -55.40 -28.42
CA ILE A 244 5.37 -54.31 -27.81
C ILE A 244 5.24 -53.01 -28.62
N LYS A 245 5.22 -53.09 -29.97
CA LYS A 245 4.97 -51.93 -30.83
C LYS A 245 3.57 -51.33 -30.60
N ASP A 246 2.58 -52.15 -30.32
CA ASP A 246 1.21 -51.70 -30.04
C ASP A 246 1.07 -51.08 -28.62
N ILE A 247 1.82 -51.60 -27.65
CA ILE A 247 1.94 -51.01 -26.30
C ILE A 247 2.69 -49.67 -26.34
N ILE A 248 3.77 -49.57 -27.10
CA ILE A 248 4.52 -48.32 -27.32
C ILE A 248 3.70 -47.32 -28.14
N GLY A 249 2.91 -47.80 -29.12
CA GLY A 249 1.95 -46.99 -29.89
C GLY A 249 0.82 -46.41 -29.03
N LYS A 250 0.39 -47.11 -27.97
CA LYS A 250 -0.54 -46.59 -26.97
C LYS A 250 0.13 -45.64 -25.98
N ALA A 251 1.39 -45.88 -25.60
CA ALA A 251 2.15 -44.99 -24.71
C ALA A 251 2.52 -43.64 -25.35
N LYS A 252 2.69 -43.60 -26.69
CA LYS A 252 2.97 -42.36 -27.44
C LYS A 252 1.77 -41.41 -27.60
N ARG A 253 0.58 -41.78 -27.11
CA ARG A 253 -0.58 -40.90 -26.90
C ARG A 253 -0.68 -40.32 -25.49
N ILE A 254 0.35 -40.50 -24.67
CA ILE A 254 0.54 -39.70 -23.46
C ILE A 254 1.50 -38.59 -23.87
N GLU A 255 1.00 -37.66 -24.70
CA GLU A 255 1.46 -36.28 -24.58
C GLU A 255 1.38 -35.95 -23.10
N ILE A 256 2.48 -35.43 -22.57
CA ILE A 256 2.58 -34.86 -21.24
C ILE A 256 1.38 -33.94 -21.09
N LYS A 257 0.35 -34.44 -20.41
CA LYS A 257 -0.67 -33.62 -19.78
C LYS A 257 0.11 -32.78 -18.78
N VAL A 258 0.51 -31.59 -19.23
CA VAL A 258 0.65 -30.44 -18.36
C VAL A 258 -0.53 -30.54 -17.39
N SER A 259 -0.17 -30.59 -16.11
CA SER A 259 -1.05 -30.63 -14.95
C SER A 259 -2.41 -30.00 -15.24
N PRO A 260 -3.53 -30.64 -14.81
CA PRO A 260 -4.86 -30.33 -15.30
C PRO A 260 -5.08 -28.82 -15.31
N LYS A 261 -5.65 -28.29 -16.39
CA LYS A 261 -6.31 -26.97 -16.36
C LYS A 261 -7.27 -27.01 -15.17
N GLU A 262 -6.82 -26.54 -14.01
CA GLU A 262 -7.66 -26.21 -12.88
C GLU A 262 -8.52 -25.06 -13.43
N LYS A 263 -9.67 -25.41 -14.00
CA LYS A 263 -10.60 -24.45 -14.58
C LYS A 263 -11.11 -23.65 -13.38
N LEU A 264 -10.47 -22.51 -13.13
CA LEU A 264 -10.96 -21.49 -12.21
C LEU A 264 -12.43 -21.23 -12.56
N ASP A 265 -13.33 -21.60 -11.65
CA ASP A 265 -14.77 -21.65 -11.91
C ASP A 265 -15.42 -20.28 -11.75
N PHE A 266 -15.05 -19.36 -12.64
CA PHE A 266 -15.64 -18.04 -12.74
C PHE A 266 -17.17 -18.11 -12.94
N LYS A 267 -17.68 -19.18 -13.54
CA LYS A 267 -19.11 -19.34 -13.85
C LYS A 267 -19.92 -19.64 -12.59
N SER A 268 -19.42 -20.51 -11.72
CA SER A 268 -20.05 -20.80 -10.42
C SER A 268 -20.05 -19.59 -9.50
N LEU A 269 -18.92 -18.88 -9.37
CA LEU A 269 -18.85 -17.68 -8.53
C LEU A 269 -19.77 -16.56 -9.04
N LYS A 270 -19.86 -16.36 -10.36
CA LYS A 270 -20.79 -15.39 -10.94
C LYS A 270 -22.25 -15.72 -10.61
N LYS A 271 -22.64 -16.99 -10.67
CA LYS A 271 -23.99 -17.44 -10.27
C LYS A 271 -24.28 -17.15 -8.79
N LYS A 272 -23.32 -17.38 -7.89
CA LYS A 272 -23.46 -17.09 -6.45
C LYS A 272 -23.63 -15.59 -6.18
N ILE A 273 -22.87 -14.76 -6.88
CA ILE A 273 -23.02 -13.30 -6.79
C ILE A 273 -24.39 -12.85 -7.32
N ASP A 274 -24.84 -13.39 -8.45
CA ASP A 274 -26.16 -13.07 -8.99
C ASP A 274 -27.29 -13.50 -8.03
N SER A 275 -27.14 -14.59 -7.27
CA SER A 275 -28.10 -14.94 -6.21
C SER A 275 -28.08 -13.97 -5.03
N LEU A 276 -26.91 -13.51 -4.59
CA LEU A 276 -26.79 -12.50 -3.53
C LEU A 276 -27.44 -11.16 -3.95
N ARG A 277 -27.25 -10.76 -5.20
CA ARG A 277 -27.90 -9.54 -5.74
C ARG A 277 -29.42 -9.65 -5.72
N LYS A 278 -29.97 -10.82 -6.02
CA LYS A 278 -31.43 -11.07 -6.01
C LYS A 278 -32.04 -10.97 -4.61
N VAL A 279 -31.26 -11.23 -3.56
CA VAL A 279 -31.69 -11.07 -2.16
C VAL A 279 -31.33 -9.71 -1.55
N GLY A 280 -30.96 -8.73 -2.39
CA GLY A 280 -30.74 -7.35 -1.98
C GLY A 280 -29.39 -7.07 -1.31
N LYS A 281 -28.44 -8.00 -1.37
CA LYS A 281 -27.08 -7.80 -0.82
C LYS A 281 -26.25 -6.94 -1.77
N ASP A 282 -25.38 -6.08 -1.23
CA ASP A 282 -24.46 -5.26 -2.05
C ASP A 282 -23.33 -6.12 -2.62
N THR A 283 -23.38 -6.35 -3.93
CA THR A 283 -22.43 -7.21 -4.65
C THR A 283 -21.41 -6.46 -5.48
N LYS A 284 -21.38 -5.11 -5.44
CA LYS A 284 -20.52 -4.30 -6.34
C LYS A 284 -19.04 -4.64 -6.19
N GLU A 285 -18.58 -4.84 -4.96
CA GLU A 285 -17.19 -5.18 -4.66
C GLU A 285 -16.82 -6.58 -5.18
N LEU A 286 -17.72 -7.57 -5.02
CA LEU A 286 -17.53 -8.94 -5.52
C LEU A 286 -17.47 -8.99 -7.06
N GLU A 287 -18.32 -8.21 -7.74
CA GLU A 287 -18.31 -8.12 -9.21
C GLU A 287 -17.02 -7.51 -9.75
N LEU A 288 -16.50 -6.47 -9.09
CA LEU A 288 -15.21 -5.85 -9.41
C LEU A 288 -14.07 -6.85 -9.20
N ALA A 289 -14.08 -7.57 -8.08
CA ALA A 289 -13.08 -8.57 -7.75
C ALA A 289 -13.04 -9.72 -8.78
N ILE A 290 -14.20 -10.20 -9.26
CA ILE A 290 -14.26 -11.20 -10.36
C ILE A 290 -13.65 -10.64 -11.65
N LYS A 291 -13.96 -9.39 -12.02
CA LYS A 291 -13.38 -8.76 -13.23
C LYS A 291 -11.87 -8.67 -13.14
N LEU A 292 -11.34 -8.30 -11.97
CA LEU A 292 -9.89 -8.25 -11.71
C LEU A 292 -9.27 -9.64 -11.79
N ALA A 293 -9.86 -10.65 -11.14
CA ALA A 293 -9.38 -12.03 -11.19
C ALA A 293 -9.30 -12.56 -12.63
N LYS A 294 -10.34 -12.30 -13.46
CA LYS A 294 -10.36 -12.69 -14.88
C LYS A 294 -9.28 -11.97 -15.69
N LYS A 295 -9.09 -10.67 -15.46
CA LYS A 295 -8.04 -9.87 -16.11
C LYS A 295 -6.64 -10.41 -15.77
N LYS A 296 -6.39 -10.80 -14.52
CA LYS A 296 -5.11 -11.39 -14.08
C LYS A 296 -4.90 -12.79 -14.68
N TYR A 297 -5.95 -13.63 -14.71
CA TYR A 297 -5.88 -14.94 -15.34
C TYR A 297 -5.52 -14.88 -16.83
N ASN A 298 -6.19 -13.97 -17.57
CA ASN A 298 -5.92 -13.78 -19.00
C ASN A 298 -4.50 -13.24 -19.29
N LYS A 299 -3.87 -12.59 -18.31
CA LYS A 299 -2.47 -12.13 -18.38
C LYS A 299 -1.45 -13.21 -17.98
N GLY A 300 -1.88 -14.45 -17.76
CA GLY A 300 -1.00 -15.55 -17.33
C GLY A 300 -0.70 -15.58 -15.83
N LEU A 301 -1.22 -14.64 -15.04
CA LEU A 301 -1.00 -14.55 -13.58
C LEU A 301 -1.96 -15.48 -12.82
N LYS A 302 -1.85 -16.79 -13.02
CA LYS A 302 -2.80 -17.80 -12.52
C LYS A 302 -2.89 -17.86 -10.99
N ASN A 303 -1.76 -17.80 -10.27
CA ASN A 303 -1.73 -17.85 -8.81
C ASN A 303 -2.40 -16.62 -8.18
N LEU A 304 -2.19 -15.44 -8.78
CA LEU A 304 -2.84 -14.22 -8.33
C LEU A 304 -4.35 -14.30 -8.58
N ALA A 305 -4.79 -14.76 -9.75
CA ALA A 305 -6.20 -14.95 -10.03
C ALA A 305 -6.86 -15.93 -9.04
N LYS A 306 -6.17 -17.01 -8.65
CA LYS A 306 -6.63 -17.98 -7.65
C LYS A 306 -6.87 -17.34 -6.28
N ARG A 307 -5.92 -16.55 -5.77
CA ARG A 307 -6.06 -15.82 -4.49
C ARG A 307 -7.25 -14.85 -4.49
N TYR A 308 -7.50 -14.17 -5.62
CA TYR A 308 -8.68 -13.31 -5.74
C TYR A 308 -9.97 -14.13 -5.68
N LEU A 309 -10.02 -15.31 -6.31
CA LEU A 309 -11.21 -16.17 -6.25
C LEU A 309 -11.44 -16.77 -4.87
N GLU A 310 -10.39 -17.13 -4.13
CA GLU A 310 -10.47 -17.60 -2.75
C GLU A 310 -11.09 -16.51 -1.85
N ARG A 311 -10.57 -15.27 -1.94
CA ARG A 311 -11.10 -14.12 -1.19
C ARG A 311 -12.57 -13.83 -1.51
N ILE A 312 -12.97 -13.93 -2.78
CA ILE A 312 -14.38 -13.80 -3.20
C ILE A 312 -15.22 -14.93 -2.58
N GLY A 313 -14.69 -16.15 -2.56
CA GLY A 313 -15.34 -17.30 -1.95
C GLY A 313 -15.59 -17.12 -0.45
N ASP A 314 -14.62 -16.58 0.28
CA ASP A 314 -14.76 -16.33 1.73
C ASP A 314 -15.74 -15.20 2.02
N ARG A 315 -15.64 -14.09 1.27
CA ARG A 315 -16.58 -12.97 1.41
C ARG A 315 -18.03 -13.39 1.10
N ILE A 316 -18.24 -14.30 0.14
CA ILE A 316 -19.58 -14.87 -0.14
C ILE A 316 -20.11 -15.70 1.04
N LYS A 317 -19.24 -16.37 1.82
CA LYS A 317 -19.69 -17.13 3.01
C LYS A 317 -20.08 -16.20 4.17
N GLU A 318 -19.52 -14.99 4.22
CA GLU A 318 -19.77 -13.98 5.26
C GLU A 318 -21.06 -13.16 5.02
N MET A 319 -21.60 -13.16 3.79
CA MET A 319 -22.76 -12.37 3.38
C MET A 319 -24.08 -13.13 3.44
#